data_AF-A0A323TD01-F1
#
_entry.id   AF-A0A323TD01-F1
#
_cell.length_a   1.000
_cell.length_b   1.000
_cell.length_c   1.000
_cell.angle_alpha   90.00
_cell.angle_beta   90.00
_cell.angle_gamma   90.00
#
_symmetry.space_group_name_H-M   'P 1'
#
loop_
_entity.id
_entity.type
_entity.pdbx_description
1 polymer ?
#
loop_
_entity_poly.entity_id
_entity_poly.type
_entity_poly.pdbx_seq_one_letter_code
_entity_poly.pdbx_strand_id
1 'polypeptide(L)'
;MDTYLYINLIGFLAITLYAVYLFVSLVKTRMAYIKMGKKPKFITSIKDRRVAMMTMVFGQKKLLKDKKSGIIHVMFFYGFLLVQFSAIDVIWKG
;
A
#
# COMPACT_ATOMS: atom_id res chain seq x y z
N MET A 1 -11.41 -40.25 6.22
CA MET A 1 -10.72 -38.96 6.48
C MET A 1 -10.07 -38.40 5.22
N ASP A 2 -9.66 -39.25 4.29
CA ASP A 2 -8.91 -38.86 3.10
C ASP A 2 -9.71 -37.97 2.13
N THR A 3 -11.02 -38.20 1.99
CA THR A 3 -11.88 -37.39 1.12
C THR A 3 -11.88 -35.90 1.48
N TYR A 4 -11.91 -35.56 2.78
CA TYR A 4 -11.86 -34.17 3.23
C TYR A 4 -10.50 -33.53 2.96
N LEU A 5 -9.40 -34.29 3.06
CA LEU A 5 -8.06 -33.81 2.73
C LEU A 5 -7.95 -33.48 1.24
N TYR A 6 -8.47 -34.33 0.35
CA TYR A 6 -8.48 -34.06 -1.08
C TYR A 6 -9.36 -32.87 -1.46
N ILE A 7 -10.53 -32.71 -0.82
CA ILE A 7 -11.40 -31.54 -1.03
C ILE A 7 -10.67 -30.26 -0.61
N ASN A 8 -10.01 -30.24 0.55
CA ASN A 8 -9.25 -29.09 1.02
C ASN A 8 -8.06 -28.77 0.12
N LEU A 9 -7.35 -29.79 -0.38
CA LEU A 9 -6.22 -29.62 -1.29
C LEU A 9 -6.67 -29.02 -2.63
N ILE A 10 -7.76 -29.53 -3.21
CA ILE A 10 -8.32 -29.01 -4.46
C ILE A 10 -8.83 -27.58 -4.26
N GLY A 11 -9.55 -27.32 -3.16
CA GLY A 11 -10.01 -25.98 -2.80
C GLY A 11 -8.86 -24.99 -2.64
N PHE A 12 -7.80 -25.40 -1.92
CA PHE A 12 -6.59 -24.60 -1.76
C PHE A 12 -5.94 -24.28 -3.12
N LEU A 13 -5.70 -25.30 -3.96
CA LEU A 13 -5.10 -25.10 -5.28
C LEU A 13 -5.96 -24.20 -6.17
N ALA A 14 -7.28 -24.38 -6.18
CA ALA A 14 -8.19 -23.55 -6.96
C ALA A 14 -8.11 -22.07 -6.54
N ILE A 15 -8.17 -21.80 -5.23
CA ILE A 15 -8.09 -20.44 -4.70
C ILE A 15 -6.71 -19.83 -4.98
N THR A 16 -5.63 -20.57 -4.74
CA THR A 16 -4.27 -20.10 -4.97
C THR A 16 -4.03 -19.79 -6.44
N LEU A 17 -4.40 -20.70 -7.35
CA LEU A 17 -4.24 -20.48 -8.79
C LEU A 17 -5.06 -19.27 -9.26
N TYR A 18 -6.29 -19.12 -8.76
CA TYR A 18 -7.14 -17.97 -9.08
C TYR A 18 -6.52 -16.66 -8.58
N ALA A 19 -6.02 -16.63 -7.34
CA ALA A 19 -5.34 -15.46 -6.78
C ALA A 19 -4.07 -15.09 -7.58
N VAL A 20 -3.26 -16.08 -7.97
CA VAL A 20 -2.07 -15.88 -8.82
C VAL A 20 -2.46 -15.34 -10.19
N TYR A 21 -3.52 -15.89 -10.80
CA TYR A 21 -4.03 -15.41 -12.08
C TYR A 21 -4.46 -13.93 -12.01
N LEU A 22 -5.25 -13.57 -11.00
CA LEU A 22 -5.69 -12.19 -10.78
C LEU A 22 -4.50 -11.26 -10.55
N PHE A 23 -3.52 -11.68 -9.73
CA PHE A 23 -2.31 -10.91 -9.45
C PHE A 23 -1.51 -10.64 -10.74
N VAL A 24 -1.26 -11.68 -11.55
CA VAL A 24 -0.53 -11.55 -12.82
C VAL A 24 -1.29 -10.64 -13.79
N SER A 25 -2.61 -10.79 -13.90
CA SER A 25 -3.45 -9.92 -14.75
C SER A 25 -3.35 -8.45 -14.34
N LEU A 26 -3.40 -8.19 -13.03
CA LEU A 26 -3.26 -6.85 -12.46
C LEU A 26 -1.87 -6.25 -12.71
N VAL A 27 -0.80 -7.04 -12.52
CA VAL A 27 0.58 -6.61 -12.79
C VAL A 27 0.76 -6.29 -14.27
N LYS A 28 0.30 -7.15 -15.18
CA LYS A 28 0.35 -6.91 -16.64
C LYS A 28 -0.33 -5.59 -17.01
N THR A 29 -1.54 -5.40 -16.50
CA THR A 29 -2.32 -4.18 -16.74
C THR A 29 -1.58 -2.93 -16.22
N ARG A 30 -1.02 -3.01 -15.00
CA ARG A 30 -0.27 -1.90 -14.40
C ARG A 30 1.01 -1.59 -15.18
N MET A 31 1.74 -2.61 -15.64
CA MET A 31 2.91 -2.44 -16.49
C MET A 31 2.57 -1.77 -17.83
N ALA A 32 1.46 -2.16 -18.45
CA ALA A 32 0.99 -1.53 -19.68
C ALA A 32 0.69 -0.03 -19.47
N TYR A 33 0.00 0.32 -18.38
CA TYR A 33 -0.27 1.72 -18.03
C TYR A 33 1.00 2.52 -17.73
N ILE A 34 1.97 1.95 -17.02
CA ILE A 34 3.26 2.61 -16.76
C ILE A 34 4.00 2.89 -18.07
N LYS A 35 4.00 1.93 -19.01
CA LYS A 35 4.66 2.08 -20.30
C LYS A 35 4.03 3.17 -21.18
N MET A 36 2.72 3.42 -21.03
CA MET A 36 2.02 4.53 -21.70
C MET A 36 2.26 5.90 -21.03
N GLY A 37 2.86 5.93 -19.84
CA GLY A 37 3.16 7.16 -19.11
C GLY A 37 4.26 8.00 -19.74
N LYS A 38 4.21 9.32 -19.54
CA LYS A 38 5.30 10.24 -19.93
C LYS A 38 6.45 10.17 -18.93
N LYS A 39 7.69 10.35 -19.41
CA LYS A 39 8.87 10.44 -18.53
C LYS A 39 8.65 11.52 -17.46
N PRO A 40 8.93 11.23 -16.17
CA PRO A 40 8.75 12.21 -15.11
C PRO A 40 9.67 13.41 -15.33
N LYS A 41 9.12 14.63 -15.20
CA LYS A 41 9.93 15.85 -15.10
C LYS A 41 10.54 15.89 -13.71
N PHE A 42 11.83 15.58 -13.61
CA PHE A 42 12.53 15.65 -12.33
C PHE A 42 12.79 17.10 -11.93
N ILE A 43 12.51 17.43 -10.67
CA ILE A 43 12.89 18.70 -10.07
C ILE A 43 14.39 18.63 -9.78
N THR A 44 15.19 19.37 -10.53
CA THR A 44 16.66 19.38 -10.43
C THR A 44 17.17 20.30 -9.32
N SER A 45 16.37 21.29 -8.91
CA SER A 45 16.69 22.24 -7.84
C SER A 45 16.44 21.63 -6.45
N ILE A 46 17.47 21.67 -5.60
CA ILE A 46 17.41 21.18 -4.21
C ILE A 46 16.40 22.02 -3.39
N LYS A 47 16.32 23.32 -3.66
CA LYS A 47 15.39 24.24 -2.97
C LYS A 47 13.94 23.85 -3.29
N ASP A 48 13.64 23.60 -4.56
CA ASP A 48 12.30 23.22 -5.00
C ASP A 48 11.93 21.81 -4.53
N ARG A 49 12.89 20.89 -4.43
CA ARG A 49 12.68 19.58 -3.78
C ARG A 49 12.33 19.70 -2.31
N ARG A 50 13.02 20.57 -1.55
CA ARG A 50 12.71 20.78 -0.13
C ARG A 50 11.30 21.33 0.06
N VAL A 51 10.89 22.32 -0.73
CA VAL A 51 9.54 22.88 -0.69
C VAL A 51 8.50 21.84 -1.11
N ALA A 52 8.76 21.08 -2.18
CA ALA A 52 7.87 20.01 -2.63
C ALA A 52 7.74 18.88 -1.60
N MET A 53 8.84 18.50 -0.94
CA MET A 53 8.82 17.51 0.13
C MET A 53 8.00 18.02 1.31
N MET A 54 8.23 19.25 1.76
CA MET A 54 7.52 19.80 2.91
C MET A 54 6.02 19.94 2.64
N THR A 55 5.64 20.35 1.44
CA THR A 55 4.23 20.50 1.05
C THR A 55 3.51 19.17 0.78
N MET A 56 4.17 18.19 0.14
CA MET A 56 3.53 16.93 -0.21
C MET A 56 3.63 15.85 0.86
N VAL A 57 4.75 15.78 1.60
CA VAL A 57 4.97 14.77 2.64
C VAL A 57 4.36 15.24 3.96
N PHE A 58 4.81 16.38 4.49
CA PHE A 58 4.31 16.89 5.77
C PHE A 58 2.94 17.55 5.63
N GLY A 59 2.73 18.35 4.59
CA GLY A 59 1.42 18.94 4.31
C GLY A 59 0.37 17.95 3.82
N GLN A 60 0.74 16.71 3.51
CA GLN A 60 -0.15 15.64 3.02
C GLN A 60 -1.10 16.09 1.89
N LYS A 61 -0.70 17.07 1.08
CA LYS A 61 -1.59 17.82 0.18
C LYS A 61 -2.29 16.94 -0.86
N LYS A 62 -1.64 15.83 -1.27
CA LYS A 62 -2.26 14.82 -2.16
C LYS A 62 -3.28 13.95 -1.44
N LEU A 63 -2.98 13.57 -0.20
CA LEU A 63 -3.81 12.68 0.61
C LEU A 63 -5.10 13.38 1.05
N LEU A 64 -4.98 14.64 1.46
CA LEU A 64 -6.11 15.47 1.91
C LEU A 64 -6.89 16.11 0.75
N LYS A 65 -6.54 15.78 -0.50
CA LYS A 65 -7.24 16.29 -1.68
C LYS A 65 -8.71 15.84 -1.72
N ASP A 66 -8.96 14.59 -1.36
CA ASP A 66 -10.31 14.09 -1.09
C ASP A 66 -10.52 14.10 0.42
N LYS A 67 -11.45 14.93 0.88
CA LYS A 67 -11.70 15.13 2.31
C LYS A 67 -12.16 13.84 3.00
N LYS A 68 -12.92 12.98 2.33
CA LYS A 68 -13.39 11.71 2.91
C LYS A 68 -12.24 10.72 3.05
N SER A 69 -11.52 10.48 1.95
CA SER A 69 -10.37 9.58 1.94
C SER A 69 -9.24 10.06 2.87
N GLY A 70 -9.01 11.37 2.95
CA GLY A 70 -7.99 11.98 3.79
C GLY A 70 -8.24 11.74 5.26
N ILE A 71 -9.48 11.95 5.74
CA ILE A 71 -9.85 11.68 7.13
C ILE A 71 -9.65 10.21 7.48
N ILE A 72 -10.11 9.28 6.64
CA ILE A 72 -9.92 7.85 6.86
C ILE A 72 -8.44 7.52 6.99
N HIS A 73 -7.60 8.03 6.09
CA HIS A 73 -6.17 7.77 6.12
C HIS A 73 -5.50 8.33 7.38
N VAL A 74 -5.87 9.53 7.82
CA VAL A 74 -5.38 10.14 9.06
C VAL A 74 -5.76 9.28 10.27
N MET A 75 -7.01 8.82 10.34
CA MET A 75 -7.48 7.94 11.41
C MET A 75 -6.70 6.61 11.45
N PHE A 76 -6.48 5.98 10.29
CA PHE A 76 -5.66 4.76 10.22
C PHE A 76 -4.21 5.00 10.63
N PHE A 77 -3.62 6.12 10.21
CA PHE A 77 -2.25 6.47 10.54
C PHE A 77 -2.07 6.67 12.05
N TYR A 78 -2.96 7.43 12.70
CA TYR A 78 -2.91 7.64 14.15
C TYR A 78 -3.26 6.36 14.93
N GLY A 79 -4.20 5.55 14.44
CA GLY A 79 -4.49 4.24 15.02
C GLY A 79 -3.29 3.31 14.97
N PHE A 80 -2.58 3.28 13.83
CA PHE A 80 -1.35 2.51 13.69
C PHE A 80 -0.24 3.05 14.60
N LEU A 81 -0.01 4.37 14.65
CA LEU A 81 0.98 4.96 15.56
C LEU A 81 0.73 4.59 17.02
N LEU A 82 -0.53 4.60 17.47
CA LEU A 82 -0.89 4.19 18.83
C LEU A 82 -0.49 2.73 19.09
N VAL A 83 -0.81 1.82 18.18
CA VAL A 83 -0.40 0.41 18.27
C VAL A 83 1.13 0.28 18.29
N GLN A 84 1.84 1.06 17.47
CA GLN A 84 3.30 1.03 17.43
C GLN A 84 3.94 1.57 18.72
N PHE A 85 3.38 2.61 19.35
CA PHE A 85 3.87 3.07 20.65
C PHE A 85 3.67 2.01 21.73
N SER A 86 2.53 1.31 21.72
CA SER A 86 2.32 0.17 22.62
C SER A 86 3.31 -0.96 22.35
N ALA A 87 3.60 -1.26 21.09
CA ALA A 87 4.58 -2.29 20.72
C ALA A 87 6.00 -1.91 21.13
N ILE A 88 6.38 -0.64 21.01
CA ILE A 88 7.68 -0.13 21.48
C ILE A 88 7.79 -0.25 23.00
N ASP A 89 6.72 0.07 23.75
CA ASP A 89 6.71 -0.08 25.21
C ASP A 89 6.90 -1.54 25.64
N VAL A 90 6.26 -2.48 24.92
CA VAL A 90 6.45 -3.93 25.13
C VAL A 90 7.89 -4.34 24.83
N ILE A 91 8.45 -3.95 23.67
CA ILE A 91 9.84 -4.26 23.30
C ILE A 91 10.84 -3.69 24.32
N TRP A 92 10.56 -2.50 24.86
CA TRP A 92 11.43 -1.86 25.86
C TRP A 92 11.36 -2.55 27.22
N LYS A 93 10.18 -3.08 27.60
CA LYS A 93 9.97 -3.77 28.87
C LYS A 93 10.31 -5.27 28.82
N GLY A 94 10.39 -5.86 27.63
CA GLY A 94 10.63 -7.30 27.40
C GLY A 94 9.34 -8.05 27.13
#